data_AF-A0A350RJ86-F1
#
_entry.id   AF-A0A350RJ86-F1
#
_cell.length_a   1.000
_cell.length_b   1.000
_cell.length_c   1.000
_cell.angle_alpha   90.00
_cell.angle_beta   90.00
_cell.angle_gamma   90.00
#
_symmetry.space_group_name_H-M   'P 1'
#
loop_
_entity.id
_entity.type
_entity.pdbx_description
1 polymer ?
#
loop_
_entity_poly.entity_id
_entity_poly.type
_entity_poly.pdbx_seq_one_letter_code
_entity_poly.pdbx_strand_id
1 'polypeptide(L)'
;MATQVDRLAQGLMFPEGPAIGPDGALYVTEIAGQRISKISENGTVSTFADTGGGPNGAAFNAQGELVVANNGGRWPTDVPSTSQASAPEYGQGRMQTINSEGVVVSEL
;
A
#
# COMPACT_ATOMS: atom_id res chain seq x y z
N MET A 1 18.78 15.60 -23.28
CA MET A 1 17.53 16.15 -22.70
C MET A 1 17.65 16.02 -21.19
N ALA A 2 17.23 17.03 -20.41
CA ALA A 2 17.19 16.90 -18.96
C ALA A 2 15.94 16.11 -18.56
N THR A 3 16.08 15.17 -17.63
CA THR A 3 14.93 14.46 -17.05
C THR A 3 14.18 15.41 -16.13
N GLN A 4 12.90 15.65 -16.40
CA GLN A 4 12.00 16.38 -15.50
C GLN A 4 11.47 15.43 -14.42
N VAL A 5 11.46 15.88 -13.16
CA VAL A 5 10.90 15.16 -12.02
C VAL A 5 9.86 16.07 -11.37
N ASP A 6 8.59 15.68 -11.43
CA ASP A 6 7.49 16.41 -10.84
C ASP A 6 6.94 15.68 -9.60
N ARG A 7 6.49 16.44 -8.60
CA ARG A 7 5.82 15.88 -7.41
C ARG A 7 4.37 15.57 -7.75
N LEU A 8 4.02 14.29 -7.81
CA LEU A 8 2.65 13.84 -8.06
C LEU A 8 1.75 13.97 -6.82
N ALA A 9 2.21 13.51 -5.66
CA ALA A 9 1.40 13.44 -4.43
C ALA A 9 2.22 13.78 -3.18
N GLN A 10 1.53 14.07 -2.07
CA GLN A 10 2.12 14.37 -0.76
C GLN A 10 1.20 13.89 0.36
N GLY A 11 1.71 13.82 1.60
CA GLY A 11 0.92 13.40 2.77
C GLY A 11 0.75 11.89 2.93
N LEU A 12 1.53 11.09 2.21
CA LEU A 12 1.59 9.64 2.34
C LEU A 12 2.45 9.22 3.55
N MET A 13 2.09 8.12 4.19
CA MET A 13 2.69 7.57 5.40
C MET A 13 3.51 6.32 5.07
N PHE A 14 4.78 6.54 4.70
CA PHE A 14 5.72 5.52 4.25
C PHE A 14 5.16 4.72 3.04
N PRO A 15 5.03 5.37 1.86
CA PRO A 15 4.51 4.71 0.69
C PRO A 15 5.52 3.74 0.06
N GLU A 16 5.05 2.57 -0.35
CA GLU A 16 5.82 1.52 -1.04
C GLU A 16 4.98 0.86 -2.15
N GLY A 17 5.62 0.01 -2.96
CA GLY A 17 4.93 -0.91 -3.87
C GLY A 17 3.92 -0.26 -4.84
N PRO A 18 4.36 0.66 -5.72
CA PRO A 18 3.47 1.31 -6.67
C PRO A 18 2.90 0.31 -7.70
N ALA A 19 1.59 0.37 -7.92
CA ALA A 19 0.89 -0.42 -8.92
C ALA A 19 -0.10 0.46 -9.69
N ILE A 20 -0.05 0.44 -11.03
CA ILE A 20 -1.05 1.10 -11.86
C ILE A 20 -2.27 0.19 -11.96
N GLY A 21 -3.43 0.72 -11.60
CA GLY A 21 -4.70 0.00 -11.66
C GLY A 21 -5.31 -0.05 -13.05
N PRO A 22 -6.34 -0.90 -13.24
CA PRO A 22 -7.09 -0.98 -14.50
C PRO A 22 -7.85 0.31 -14.84
N ASP A 23 -8.03 1.20 -13.86
CA ASP A 23 -8.61 2.53 -14.03
C ASP A 23 -7.59 3.63 -14.31
N GLY A 24 -6.30 3.28 -14.49
CA GLY A 24 -5.21 4.21 -14.77
C GLY A 24 -4.69 4.97 -13.55
N ALA A 25 -5.28 4.80 -12.37
CA ALA A 25 -4.79 5.43 -11.15
C ALA A 25 -3.57 4.68 -10.58
N LEU A 26 -2.74 5.40 -9.83
CA LEU A 26 -1.64 4.81 -9.07
C LEU A 26 -2.13 4.36 -7.70
N TYR A 27 -1.85 3.11 -7.34
CA TYR A 27 -2.11 2.54 -6.03
C TYR A 27 -0.77 2.33 -5.32
N VAL A 28 -0.67 2.76 -4.07
CA VAL A 28 0.52 2.56 -3.24
C VAL A 28 0.10 1.97 -1.91
N THR A 29 0.93 1.10 -1.37
CA THR A 29 0.84 0.70 0.04
C THR A 29 1.32 1.85 0.91
N GLU A 30 0.73 2.06 2.09
CA GLU A 30 1.27 2.95 3.12
C GLU A 30 1.53 2.12 4.38
N ILE A 31 2.80 1.77 4.64
CA ILE A 31 3.17 0.90 5.77
C ILE A 31 2.77 1.53 7.10
N ALA A 32 3.10 2.82 7.30
CA ALA A 32 2.77 3.52 8.54
C ALA A 32 1.28 3.93 8.59
N GLY A 33 0.67 4.10 7.41
CA GLY A 33 -0.75 4.42 7.25
C GLY A 33 -1.70 3.21 7.31
N GLN A 34 -1.15 1.99 7.22
CA GLN A 34 -1.87 0.71 7.32
C GLN A 34 -2.99 0.55 6.29
N ARG A 35 -2.77 1.07 5.08
CA ARG A 35 -3.78 1.20 4.03
C ARG A 35 -3.19 1.14 2.63
N ILE A 36 -4.06 1.02 1.65
CA ILE A 36 -3.77 1.33 0.25
C ILE A 36 -4.28 2.74 -0.06
N SER A 37 -3.41 3.59 -0.59
CA SER A 37 -3.79 4.87 -1.16
C SER A 37 -3.92 4.79 -2.67
N LYS A 38 -5.01 5.35 -3.19
CA LYS A 38 -5.22 5.60 -4.62
C LYS A 38 -4.88 7.05 -4.92
N ILE A 39 -4.14 7.25 -5.99
CA ILE A 39 -3.62 8.53 -6.45
C ILE A 39 -4.07 8.71 -7.90
N SER A 40 -4.92 9.69 -8.15
CA SER A 40 -5.34 10.06 -9.51
C SER A 40 -4.21 10.73 -10.29
N GLU A 41 -4.37 10.85 -11.61
CA GLU A 41 -3.39 11.52 -12.49
C GLU A 41 -3.09 12.98 -12.09
N ASN A 42 -4.06 13.67 -11.47
CA ASN A 42 -3.88 15.04 -10.98
C ASN A 42 -3.30 15.12 -9.55
N GLY A 43 -2.89 13.99 -8.96
CA GLY A 43 -2.27 13.94 -7.64
C GLY A 43 -3.22 13.90 -6.45
N THR A 44 -4.54 13.74 -6.67
CA THR A 44 -5.51 13.62 -5.57
C THR A 44 -5.33 12.27 -4.89
N VAL A 45 -5.09 12.30 -3.58
CA VAL A 45 -4.91 11.10 -2.75
C VAL A 45 -6.21 10.77 -2.02
N SER A 46 -6.63 9.51 -2.10
CA SER A 46 -7.75 8.96 -1.33
C SER A 46 -7.41 7.58 -0.81
N THR A 47 -7.93 7.20 0.36
CA THR A 47 -7.83 5.82 0.84
C THR A 47 -8.69 4.92 -0.05
N PHE A 48 -8.07 3.87 -0.60
CA PHE A 48 -8.75 2.85 -1.37
C PHE A 48 -9.22 1.71 -0.47
N ALA A 49 -8.36 1.23 0.42
CA ALA A 49 -8.66 0.12 1.31
C ALA A 49 -7.86 0.24 2.61
N ASP A 50 -8.51 -0.05 3.74
CA ASP A 50 -7.82 -0.25 5.01
C ASP A 50 -7.36 -1.71 5.10
N THR A 51 -6.06 -1.92 5.24
CA THR A 51 -5.48 -3.27 5.25
C THR A 51 -5.13 -3.74 6.65
N GLY A 52 -4.95 -2.80 7.60
CA GLY A 52 -4.25 -3.05 8.86
C GLY A 52 -2.79 -3.45 8.62
N GLY A 53 -2.03 -3.69 9.69
CA GLY A 53 -0.64 -4.15 9.60
C GLY A 53 0.27 -3.23 8.78
N GLY A 54 1.27 -3.81 8.13
CA GLY A 54 2.22 -3.09 7.28
C GLY A 54 2.18 -3.63 5.86
N PRO A 55 1.28 -3.12 4.99
CA PRO A 55 1.28 -3.49 3.58
C PRO A 55 2.58 -3.01 2.93
N ASN A 56 3.30 -3.90 2.24
CA ASN A 56 4.66 -3.62 1.72
C ASN A 56 4.75 -3.62 0.20
N GLY A 57 3.90 -4.42 -0.46
CA GLY A 57 3.90 -4.59 -1.90
C GLY A 57 2.50 -4.91 -2.39
N ALA A 58 2.16 -4.42 -3.57
CA ALA A 58 0.86 -4.64 -4.17
C ALA A 58 0.98 -4.85 -5.68
N ALA A 59 0.11 -5.69 -6.25
CA ALA A 59 0.00 -5.91 -7.69
C ALA A 59 -1.44 -6.28 -8.07
N PHE A 60 -1.92 -5.79 -9.22
CA PHE A 60 -3.21 -6.20 -9.75
C PHE A 60 -3.10 -7.59 -10.40
N ASN A 61 -4.04 -8.48 -10.09
CA ASN A 61 -4.18 -9.76 -10.77
C ASN A 61 -4.97 -9.61 -12.09
N ALA A 62 -5.13 -10.72 -12.83
CA ALA A 62 -5.83 -10.71 -14.11
C ALA A 62 -7.35 -10.42 -13.99
N GLN A 63 -7.90 -10.50 -12.79
CA GLN A 63 -9.31 -10.21 -12.47
C GLN A 63 -9.51 -8.73 -12.10
N GLY A 64 -8.43 -7.94 -12.01
CA GLY A 64 -8.49 -6.53 -11.60
C GLY A 64 -8.55 -6.34 -10.09
N GLU A 65 -8.27 -7.38 -9.30
CA GLU A 65 -8.18 -7.30 -7.84
C GLU A 65 -6.74 -6.97 -7.44
N LEU A 66 -6.57 -6.22 -6.36
CA LEU A 66 -5.27 -5.86 -5.83
C LEU A 66 -4.83 -6.92 -4.81
N VAL A 67 -3.73 -7.61 -5.12
CA VAL A 67 -3.09 -8.57 -4.21
C VAL A 67 -1.98 -7.84 -3.47
N VAL A 68 -2.01 -7.91 -2.14
CA VAL A 68 -1.14 -7.15 -1.23
C VAL A 68 -0.35 -8.12 -0.35
N ALA A 69 0.96 -7.94 -0.28
CA ALA A 69 1.79 -8.54 0.75
C ALA A 69 1.77 -7.64 1.99
N ASN A 70 1.38 -8.20 3.13
CA ASN A 70 1.28 -7.48 4.39
C ASN A 70 2.08 -8.22 5.46
N ASN A 71 3.08 -7.58 6.04
CA ASN A 71 3.94 -8.20 7.06
C ASN A 71 3.28 -8.32 8.45
N GLY A 72 2.05 -7.80 8.61
CA GLY A 72 1.30 -7.77 9.88
C GLY A 72 1.77 -6.71 10.88
N GLY A 73 2.90 -6.05 10.65
CA GLY A 73 3.48 -5.08 11.56
C GLY A 73 3.25 -3.66 11.09
N ARG A 74 2.72 -2.80 11.95
CA ARG A 74 2.86 -1.36 11.76
C ARG A 74 4.33 -1.01 11.98
N TRP A 75 5.03 -0.49 10.97
CA TRP A 75 6.33 0.14 11.22
C TRP A 75 6.07 1.59 11.63
N PRO A 76 6.35 1.97 12.89
CA PRO A 76 6.53 3.38 13.20
C PRO A 76 7.64 3.93 12.31
N THR A 77 7.51 5.20 11.94
CA THR A 77 8.58 6.01 11.35
C THR A 77 9.87 6.04 12.18
N ASP A 78 9.81 5.53 13.42
CA ASP A 78 10.83 5.67 14.45
C ASP A 78 11.65 4.38 14.66
N VAL A 79 11.36 3.29 13.93
CA VAL A 79 12.18 2.06 13.97
C VAL A 79 13.06 2.00 12.72
N PRO A 80 14.37 2.29 12.83
CA PRO A 80 15.25 2.42 11.67
C PRO A 80 15.63 1.10 11.01
N SER A 81 15.23 -0.05 11.58
CA SER A 81 15.57 -1.37 11.08
C SER A 81 14.50 -2.41 11.41
N THR A 82 14.31 -3.35 10.48
CA THR A 82 13.46 -4.53 10.70
C THR A 82 13.96 -5.42 11.83
N SER A 83 15.27 -5.38 12.12
CA SER A 83 15.88 -6.13 13.24
C SER A 83 15.47 -5.62 14.62
N GLN A 84 14.92 -4.42 14.69
CA GLN A 84 14.47 -3.76 15.92
C GLN A 84 12.94 -3.70 16.02
N ALA A 85 12.23 -4.31 15.07
CA ALA A 85 10.78 -4.38 15.10
C ALA A 85 10.31 -5.28 16.26
N SER A 86 9.32 -4.81 17.00
CA SER A 86 8.55 -5.65 17.92
C SER A 86 7.70 -6.66 17.13
N ALA A 87 7.13 -7.64 17.83
CA ALA A 87 6.16 -8.54 17.22
C ALA A 87 5.05 -7.73 16.51
N PRO A 88 4.63 -8.15 15.31
CA PRO A 88 3.64 -7.42 14.53
C PRO A 88 2.28 -7.32 15.24
N GLU A 89 1.74 -6.10 15.32
CA GLU A 89 0.46 -5.79 15.98
C GLU A 89 -0.71 -6.59 15.38
N TYR A 90 -0.67 -6.87 14.08
CA TYR A 90 -1.72 -7.57 13.34
C TYR A 90 -1.35 -9.03 13.05
N GLY A 91 -0.47 -9.62 13.85
CA GLY A 91 -0.07 -11.02 13.71
C GLY A 91 0.92 -11.24 12.58
N GLN A 92 1.08 -12.49 12.14
CA GLN A 92 2.08 -12.87 11.14
C GLN A 92 1.85 -12.19 9.77
N GLY A 93 2.87 -12.30 8.91
CA GLY A 93 2.74 -11.89 7.51
C GLY A 93 1.66 -12.69 6.79
N ARG A 94 0.89 -12.00 5.94
CA ARG A 94 -0.25 -12.53 5.19
C ARG A 94 -0.35 -11.88 3.81
N MET A 95 -0.97 -12.58 2.87
CA MET A 95 -1.40 -11.99 1.61
C MET A 95 -2.86 -11.57 1.73
N GLN A 96 -3.21 -10.41 1.18
CA GLN A 96 -4.59 -9.93 1.14
C GLN A 96 -5.01 -9.74 -0.32
N THR A 97 -6.24 -10.10 -0.67
CA THR A 97 -6.86 -9.75 -1.96
C THR A 97 -7.91 -8.70 -1.71
N ILE A 98 -7.88 -7.61 -2.47
CA ILE A 98 -8.77 -6.47 -2.37
C ILE A 98 -9.54 -6.33 -3.69
N ASN A 99 -10.86 -6.33 -3.61
CA ASN A 99 -11.71 -6.20 -4.79
C ASN A 99 -11.74 -4.75 -5.33
N SER A 100 -12.44 -4.52 -6.44
CA SER A 100 -12.57 -3.19 -7.07
C SER A 100 -13.29 -2.14 -6.21
N GLU A 101 -13.99 -2.56 -5.16
CA GLU A 101 -14.68 -1.68 -4.21
C GLU A 101 -13.79 -1.27 -3.03
N GLY A 102 -12.53 -1.74 -2.99
CA GLY A 102 -11.62 -1.45 -1.89
C GLY A 102 -11.84 -2.33 -0.65
N VAL A 103 -12.54 -3.46 -0.81
CA VAL A 103 -12.83 -4.40 0.28
C VAL A 103 -11.83 -5.55 0.27
N VAL A 104 -11.22 -5.84 1.41
CA VAL A 104 -10.41 -7.05 1.61
C VAL A 104 -11.35 -8.27 1.59
N VAL A 105 -11.19 -9.14 0.58
CA VAL A 105 -12.07 -10.30 0.34
C VAL A 105 -11.43 -11.63 0.73
N SER A 106 -10.10 -11.69 0.90
CA SER A 106 -9.41 -12.87 1.40
C SER A 106 -8.10 -12.52 2.09
N GLU A 107 -7.71 -13.35 3.06
CA GLU A 107 -6.38 -13.34 3.67
C GLU A 107 -5.77 -14.76 3.62
N LEU A 108 -4.49 -14.87 3.26
CA LEU A 108 -3.71 -16.12 3.22
C LEU A 108 -2.50 -16.04 4.14
#